data_AF-F4RK02-F1
#
_entry.id   AF-F4RK02-F1
#
_cell.length_a   1.000
_cell.length_b   1.000
_cell.length_c   1.000
_cell.angle_alpha   90.00
_cell.angle_beta   90.00
_cell.angle_gamma   90.00
#
_symmetry.space_group_name_H-M   'P 1'
#
loop_
_entity.id
_entity.type
_entity.pdbx_description
1 polymer ?
#
loop_
_entity_poly.entity_id
_entity_poly.type
_entity_poly.pdbx_seq_one_letter_code
_entity_poly.pdbx_strand_id
1 'polypeptide(L)'
;MKQLSELIELIGTNLKDVKIQFADSMGASSRLIQAFTTIKDLKSLSFTREACCGLFELSFPNLRVIGDQDSGCLVEDDYTWEDISWLQVPMLENVRTIVTDIDCSEKYWRDTLNSAEGLQKGPNLKLMVFTREKRLGPPAIDPELIL
;
A
#
# COMPACT_ATOMS: atom_id res chain seq x y z
N MET A 1 3.72 -15.24 -8.39
CA MET A 1 4.43 -14.95 -7.12
C MET A 1 5.87 -15.44 -7.06
N LYS A 2 6.21 -16.68 -7.46
CA LYS A 2 7.59 -17.22 -7.38
C LYS A 2 8.68 -16.32 -7.98
N GLN A 3 8.46 -15.85 -9.22
CA GLN A 3 9.43 -15.00 -9.94
C GLN A 3 9.67 -13.67 -9.24
N LEU A 4 8.63 -13.06 -8.65
CA LEU A 4 8.76 -11.82 -7.90
C LEU A 4 9.60 -12.02 -6.63
N SER A 5 9.40 -13.11 -5.90
CA SER A 5 10.23 -13.47 -4.75
C SER A 5 11.69 -13.64 -5.14
N GLU A 6 11.97 -14.35 -6.24
CA GLU A 6 13.34 -14.56 -6.75
C GLU A 6 14.00 -13.25 -7.17
N LEU A 7 13.25 -12.35 -7.81
CA LEU A 7 13.75 -11.03 -8.16
C LEU A 7 14.10 -10.22 -6.90
N ILE A 8 13.20 -10.16 -5.92
CA ILE A 8 13.47 -9.44 -4.66
C ILE A 8 14.65 -10.07 -3.92
N GLU A 9 14.77 -11.40 -3.86
CA GLU A 9 15.94 -12.07 -3.26
C GLU A 9 17.26 -11.66 -3.96
N LEU A 10 17.22 -11.45 -5.28
CA LEU A 10 18.40 -11.10 -6.07
C LEU A 10 18.82 -9.62 -5.92
N ILE A 11 17.86 -8.69 -5.91
CA ILE A 11 18.15 -7.24 -5.95
C ILE A 11 17.73 -6.48 -4.68
N GLY A 12 17.14 -7.16 -3.71
CA GLY A 12 16.44 -6.56 -2.56
C GLY A 12 17.30 -5.65 -1.70
N THR A 13 18.59 -5.96 -1.57
CA THR A 13 19.53 -5.15 -0.78
C THR A 13 19.71 -3.73 -1.33
N ASN A 14 19.42 -3.50 -2.61
CA ASN A 14 19.54 -2.20 -3.26
C ASN A 14 18.20 -1.52 -3.52
N LEU A 15 17.07 -2.17 -3.22
CA LEU A 15 15.74 -1.62 -3.45
C LEU A 15 15.44 -0.53 -2.42
N LYS A 16 15.11 0.66 -2.92
CA LYS A 16 14.68 1.83 -2.12
C LYS A 16 13.20 2.13 -2.32
N ASP A 17 12.67 1.76 -3.46
CA ASP A 17 11.30 2.06 -3.87
C ASP A 17 10.72 0.79 -4.49
N VAL A 18 9.60 0.33 -3.96
CA VAL A 18 8.91 -0.87 -4.44
C VAL A 18 7.46 -0.52 -4.69
N LYS A 19 7.01 -0.69 -5.93
CA LYS A 19 5.60 -0.65 -6.31
C LYS A 19 5.19 -2.06 -6.76
N ILE A 20 4.23 -2.66 -6.07
CA ILE A 20 3.66 -3.94 -6.46
C ILE A 20 2.21 -3.74 -6.83
N GLN A 21 1.86 -4.20 -8.02
CA GLN A 21 0.49 -4.24 -8.50
C GLN A 21 0.04 -5.69 -8.62
N PHE A 22 -1.01 -6.02 -7.90
CA PHE A 22 -1.70 -7.31 -8.01
C PHE A 22 -2.84 -7.17 -9.00
N ALA A 23 -2.98 -8.17 -9.88
CA ALA A 23 -4.06 -8.23 -10.85
C ALA A 23 -5.34 -8.86 -10.27
N ASP A 24 -5.18 -9.71 -9.25
CA ASP A 24 -6.24 -10.47 -8.58
C ASP A 24 -5.90 -10.65 -7.10
N SER A 25 -6.93 -10.95 -6.29
CA SER A 25 -6.88 -11.07 -4.83
C SER A 25 -6.05 -12.27 -4.35
N MET A 26 -4.75 -12.16 -4.54
CA MET A 26 -3.77 -13.18 -4.19
C MET A 26 -2.96 -12.76 -2.98
N GLY A 27 -3.13 -13.56 -1.92
CA GLY A 27 -2.18 -13.81 -0.84
C GLY A 27 -0.73 -13.41 -1.13
N ALA A 28 -0.08 -12.65 -0.24
CA ALA A 28 1.37 -12.62 -0.17
C ALA A 28 1.83 -14.02 0.28
N SER A 29 2.49 -14.75 -0.61
CA SER A 29 3.02 -16.06 -0.24
C SER A 29 4.08 -15.92 0.85
N SER A 30 4.23 -16.95 1.70
CA SER A 30 5.29 -16.99 2.71
C SER A 30 6.68 -16.72 2.12
N ARG A 31 6.93 -17.22 0.90
CA ARG A 31 8.18 -16.94 0.17
C ARG A 31 8.32 -15.46 -0.20
N LEU A 32 7.25 -14.79 -0.63
CA LEU A 32 7.32 -13.35 -0.90
C LEU A 32 7.60 -12.56 0.38
N ILE A 33 6.89 -12.89 1.47
CA ILE A 33 7.11 -12.27 2.78
C ILE A 33 8.59 -12.43 3.20
N GLN A 34 9.14 -13.64 3.05
CA GLN A 34 10.55 -13.91 3.35
C GLN A 34 11.49 -13.11 2.44
N ALA A 35 11.22 -13.03 1.14
CA ALA A 35 12.02 -12.24 0.20
C ALA A 35 12.06 -10.76 0.61
N PHE A 36 10.94 -10.19 1.05
CA PHE A 36 10.87 -8.80 1.52
C PHE A 36 11.77 -8.51 2.72
N THR A 37 12.06 -9.49 3.58
CA THR A 37 12.98 -9.32 4.72
C THR A 37 14.42 -8.99 4.29
N THR A 38 14.77 -9.26 3.02
CA THR A 38 16.09 -8.94 2.46
C THR A 38 16.27 -7.46 2.15
N ILE A 39 15.17 -6.70 2.06
CA ILE A 39 15.19 -5.27 1.75
C ILE A 39 15.47 -4.47 3.03
N LYS A 40 16.65 -3.86 3.14
CA LYS A 40 17.07 -3.12 4.34
C LYS A 40 16.83 -1.61 4.24
N ASP A 41 16.91 -1.07 3.03
CA ASP A 41 16.91 0.38 2.77
C ASP A 41 15.64 0.85 2.04
N LEU A 42 14.53 0.12 2.20
CA LEU A 42 13.24 0.50 1.63
C LEU A 42 12.79 1.85 2.20
N LYS A 43 12.53 2.82 1.33
CA LYS A 43 12.08 4.18 1.66
C LYS A 43 10.64 4.43 1.27
N SER A 44 10.20 3.82 0.16
CA SER A 44 8.83 3.88 -0.32
C SER A 44 8.30 2.49 -0.67
N LEU A 45 7.09 2.21 -0.23
CA LEU A 45 6.34 1.01 -0.58
C LEU A 45 4.97 1.43 -1.09
N SER A 46 4.58 0.94 -2.26
CA SER A 46 3.23 1.12 -2.77
C SER A 46 2.65 -0.20 -3.21
N PHE A 47 1.38 -0.40 -2.87
CA PHE A 47 0.62 -1.56 -3.28
C PHE A 47 -0.74 -1.16 -3.83
N THR A 48 -1.24 -1.96 -4.78
CA THR A 48 -2.64 -1.94 -5.18
C THR A 48 -3.40 -3.05 -4.45
N ARG A 49 -4.68 -2.77 -4.19
CA ARG A 49 -5.80 -3.65 -3.80
C ARG A 49 -5.47 -4.80 -2.85
N GLU A 50 -4.56 -5.71 -3.12
CA GLU A 50 -4.55 -7.02 -2.46
C GLU A 50 -3.23 -7.36 -1.77
N ALA A 51 -2.34 -6.40 -1.53
CA ALA A 51 -1.10 -6.67 -0.80
C ALA A 51 -1.39 -7.02 0.66
N CYS A 52 -1.25 -8.31 0.93
CA CYS A 52 -1.87 -9.02 2.04
C CYS A 52 -1.39 -8.69 3.44
N CYS A 53 -2.28 -9.01 4.37
CA CYS A 53 -2.12 -9.04 5.83
C CYS A 53 -0.75 -9.54 6.33
N GLY A 54 -0.10 -10.46 5.60
CA GLY A 54 1.23 -10.98 5.96
C GLY A 54 2.40 -10.00 5.80
N LEU A 55 2.24 -8.89 5.06
CA LEU A 55 3.27 -7.85 4.98
C LEU A 55 3.25 -6.91 6.18
N PHE A 56 2.13 -6.81 6.91
CA PHE A 56 2.00 -5.91 8.06
C PHE A 56 2.88 -6.32 9.26
N GLU A 57 3.24 -7.60 9.34
CA GLU A 57 4.17 -8.13 10.34
C GLU A 57 5.64 -7.76 10.05
N LEU A 58 5.94 -7.27 8.85
CA LEU A 58 7.29 -6.86 8.48
C LEU A 58 7.64 -5.51 9.10
N SER A 59 8.93 -5.30 9.35
CA SER A 59 9.47 -4.03 9.81
C SER A 59 10.45 -3.47 8.79
N PHE A 60 10.22 -2.21 8.39
CA PHE A 60 11.10 -1.46 7.51
C PHE A 60 11.52 -0.16 8.23
N PRO A 61 12.64 -0.15 8.98
CA PRO A 61 13.02 1.01 9.81
C PRO A 61 13.26 2.29 8.99
N ASN A 62 13.55 2.13 7.70
CA ASN A 62 13.80 3.21 6.75
C ASN A 62 12.56 3.62 5.93
N LEU A 63 11.43 2.91 6.06
CA LEU A 63 10.23 3.20 5.29
C LEU A 63 9.62 4.51 5.77
N ARG A 64 9.45 5.46 4.84
CA ARG A 64 8.92 6.80 5.14
C ARG A 64 7.62 7.11 4.41
N VAL A 65 7.41 6.48 3.26
CA VAL A 65 6.26 6.73 2.38
C VAL A 65 5.55 5.43 2.09
N ILE A 66 4.24 5.41 2.33
CA ILE A 66 3.37 4.34 1.86
C ILE A 66 2.37 4.87 0.84
N GLY A 67 2.18 4.13 -0.24
CA GLY A 67 1.21 4.44 -1.28
C GLY A 67 0.13 3.37 -1.35
N ASP A 68 -1.09 3.74 -0.99
CA ASP A 68 -2.29 2.93 -1.15
C ASP A 68 -3.05 3.38 -2.40
N GLN A 69 -3.00 2.58 -3.45
CA GLN A 69 -3.65 2.92 -4.72
C GLN A 69 -5.09 2.39 -4.85
N ASP A 70 -5.58 1.61 -3.87
CA ASP A 70 -6.96 1.12 -3.93
C ASP A 70 -7.44 0.74 -2.52
N SER A 71 -8.07 1.71 -1.85
CA SER A 71 -8.44 1.65 -0.43
C SER A 71 -9.57 0.68 -0.08
N GLY A 72 -9.91 -0.24 -0.99
CA GLY A 72 -11.01 -1.18 -0.80
C GLY A 72 -10.70 -2.36 0.13
N CYS A 73 -9.45 -2.60 0.52
CA CYS A 73 -9.06 -3.90 1.11
C CYS A 73 -8.66 -3.90 2.57
N LEU A 74 -8.70 -2.76 3.27
CA LEU A 74 -8.48 -2.76 4.71
C LEU A 74 -9.76 -3.11 5.50
N VAL A 75 -10.87 -3.30 4.80
CA VAL A 75 -12.17 -3.53 5.39
C VAL A 75 -12.83 -4.67 4.61
N GLU A 76 -12.58 -5.92 5.00
CA GLU A 76 -13.51 -7.00 4.64
C GLU A 76 -14.91 -6.60 5.12
N ASP A 77 -15.97 -7.09 4.47
CA ASP A 77 -17.37 -6.66 4.70
C ASP A 77 -17.85 -6.72 6.17
N ASP A 78 -17.09 -7.35 7.07
CA ASP A 78 -17.36 -7.45 8.52
C ASP A 78 -16.54 -6.49 9.42
N TYR A 79 -15.55 -5.77 8.90
CA TYR A 79 -14.84 -4.75 9.68
C TYR A 79 -15.61 -3.43 9.63
N THR A 80 -15.89 -2.86 10.79
CA THR A 80 -16.45 -1.51 10.84
C THR A 80 -15.41 -0.54 10.29
N TRP A 81 -15.81 0.31 9.35
CA TRP A 81 -15.03 1.36 8.66
C TRP A 81 -14.31 2.35 9.60
N GLU A 82 -14.48 2.18 10.91
CA GLU A 82 -14.01 3.06 11.97
C GLU A 82 -12.65 2.60 12.52
N ASP A 83 -12.21 1.36 12.26
CA ASP A 83 -10.95 0.87 12.78
C ASP A 83 -9.75 1.26 11.90
N ILE A 84 -8.92 2.14 12.45
CA ILE A 84 -7.63 2.53 11.90
C ILE A 84 -6.46 1.72 12.50
N SER A 85 -6.73 0.60 13.16
CA SER A 85 -5.70 -0.26 13.78
C SER A 85 -4.61 -0.67 12.80
N TRP A 86 -4.91 -0.75 11.51
CA TRP A 86 -3.92 -1.00 10.45
C TRP A 86 -2.79 0.05 10.43
N LEU A 87 -3.03 1.29 10.88
CA LEU A 87 -1.99 2.32 11.01
C LEU A 87 -0.97 1.98 12.12
N GLN A 88 -1.33 1.10 13.06
CA GLN A 88 -0.50 0.73 14.21
C GLN A 88 0.38 -0.50 13.96
N VAL A 89 0.36 -1.06 12.75
CA VAL A 89 1.19 -2.24 12.43
C VAL A 89 2.68 -1.89 12.41
N PRO A 90 3.58 -2.82 12.78
CA PRO A 90 5.03 -2.56 12.85
C PRO A 90 5.63 -1.95 11.59
N MET A 91 5.11 -2.33 10.42
CA MET A 91 5.55 -1.82 9.12
C MET A 91 5.43 -0.29 9.01
N LEU A 92 4.46 0.32 9.71
CA LEU A 92 4.11 1.73 9.56
C LEU A 92 4.66 2.62 10.67
N GLU A 93 5.32 2.07 11.69
CA GLU A 93 5.88 2.82 12.83
C GLU A 93 6.73 4.03 12.39
N ASN A 94 7.45 3.86 11.28
CA ASN A 94 8.39 4.81 10.71
C ASN A 94 7.83 5.67 9.57
N VAL A 95 6.59 5.39 9.14
CA VAL A 95 5.93 6.07 8.03
C VAL A 95 5.49 7.47 8.46
N ARG A 96 5.85 8.45 7.63
CA ARG A 96 5.50 9.86 7.84
C ARG A 96 4.59 10.41 6.74
N THR A 97 4.45 9.68 5.64
CA THR A 97 3.66 10.09 4.49
C THR A 97 2.82 8.94 3.99
N ILE A 98 1.51 9.16 3.94
CA ILE A 98 0.56 8.28 3.26
C ILE A 98 0.14 8.97 1.98
N VAL A 99 0.21 8.25 0.86
CA VAL A 99 -0.34 8.65 -0.43
C VAL A 99 -1.52 7.73 -0.71
N THR A 100 -2.70 8.28 -0.95
CA THR A 100 -3.93 7.48 -1.14
C THR A 100 -4.78 8.04 -2.27
N ASP A 101 -5.46 7.18 -3.02
CA ASP A 101 -6.41 7.61 -4.04
C ASP A 101 -7.72 8.08 -3.42
N ILE A 102 -8.04 9.37 -3.58
CA ILE A 102 -9.26 9.98 -3.03
C ILE A 102 -10.52 9.34 -3.63
N ASP A 103 -10.49 8.92 -4.89
CA ASP A 103 -11.72 8.45 -5.56
C ASP A 103 -12.23 7.13 -4.97
N CYS A 104 -11.34 6.31 -4.41
CA CYS A 104 -11.69 5.07 -3.71
C CYS A 104 -11.78 5.24 -2.19
N SER A 105 -11.07 6.22 -1.62
CA SER A 105 -10.85 6.32 -0.17
C SER A 105 -11.60 7.45 0.52
N GLU A 106 -12.30 8.31 -0.24
CA GLU A 106 -12.93 9.52 0.29
C GLU A 106 -13.87 9.22 1.47
N LYS A 107 -14.75 8.22 1.32
CA LYS A 107 -15.69 7.85 2.38
C LYS A 107 -14.95 7.36 3.63
N TYR A 108 -14.01 6.43 3.44
CA TYR A 108 -13.20 5.89 4.53
C TYR A 108 -12.48 6.99 5.31
N TRP A 109 -11.77 7.88 4.61
CA TRP A 109 -11.04 8.96 5.27
C TRP A 109 -11.96 10.01 5.86
N ARG A 110 -13.10 10.31 5.23
CA ARG A 110 -14.09 11.21 5.82
C ARG A 110 -14.57 10.68 7.17
N ASP A 111 -14.96 9.41 7.23
CA ASP A 111 -15.46 8.79 8.46
C ASP A 111 -14.35 8.68 9.52
N THR A 112 -13.16 8.25 9.11
CA THR A 112 -11.96 8.18 9.95
C THR A 112 -11.54 9.54 10.53
N LEU A 113 -11.55 10.60 9.72
CA LEU A 113 -11.14 11.94 10.15
C LEU A 113 -12.18 12.57 11.07
N ASN A 114 -13.46 12.26 10.87
CA ASN A 114 -14.55 12.76 11.72
C ASN A 114 -14.57 12.09 13.10
N SER A 115 -14.01 10.89 13.26
CA SER A 115 -14.00 10.19 14.54
C SER A 115 -12.97 10.73 15.55
N ALA A 116 -12.07 11.64 15.14
CA ALA A 116 -11.07 12.39 15.92
C ALA A 116 -10.09 11.61 16.82
N GLU A 117 -10.43 10.41 17.28
CA GLU A 117 -9.66 9.59 18.20
C GLU A 117 -8.64 8.70 17.48
N GLY A 118 -8.94 8.30 16.24
CA GLY A 118 -8.07 7.41 15.46
C GLY A 118 -6.67 8.02 15.25
N LEU A 119 -6.60 9.21 14.65
CA LEU A 119 -5.31 9.77 14.24
C LEU A 119 -4.39 10.18 15.41
N GLN A 120 -4.91 10.35 16.62
CA GLN A 120 -4.10 10.77 17.77
C GLN A 120 -3.10 9.70 18.21
N LYS A 121 -3.35 8.43 17.89
CA LYS A 121 -2.48 7.29 18.22
C LYS A 121 -1.77 6.70 16.99
N GLY A 122 -1.85 7.40 15.85
CA GLY A 122 -1.25 6.95 14.60
C GLY A 122 0.29 6.95 14.61
N PRO A 123 0.91 6.43 13.55
CA PRO A 123 2.35 6.48 13.35
C PRO A 123 2.85 7.93 13.32
N ASN A 124 4.17 8.16 13.15
CA ASN A 124 4.78 9.49 12.99
C ASN A 124 4.35 10.21 11.69
N LEU A 125 3.07 10.17 11.35
CA LEU A 125 2.42 10.71 10.18
C LEU A 125 2.47 12.24 10.24
N LYS A 126 3.15 12.82 9.24
CA LYS A 126 3.33 14.26 9.09
C LYS A 126 2.56 14.81 7.89
N LEU A 127 2.30 13.96 6.91
CA LEU A 127 1.71 14.35 5.64
C LEU A 127 0.78 13.25 5.13
N MET A 128 -0.37 13.68 4.63
CA MET A 128 -1.28 12.82 3.90
C MET A 128 -1.54 13.46 2.54
N VAL A 129 -1.31 12.69 1.48
CA VAL A 129 -1.44 13.14 0.09
C VAL A 129 -2.60 12.39 -0.54
N PHE A 130 -3.63 13.13 -0.92
CA PHE A 130 -4.74 12.61 -1.69
C PHE A 130 -4.43 12.80 -3.17
N THR A 131 -4.23 11.69 -3.87
CA THR A 131 -4.11 11.68 -5.32
C THR A 131 -5.45 11.35 -5.93
N ARG A 132 -5.68 11.81 -7.15
CA ARG A 132 -6.80 11.34 -7.97
C ARG A 132 -6.17 10.53 -9.09
N GLU A 133 -6.30 9.22 -9.05
CA GLU A 133 -5.86 8.46 -10.21
C GLU A 133 -6.75 8.89 -11.37
N LYS A 134 -6.15 9.43 -12.45
CA LYS A 134 -6.88 9.54 -13.69
C LYS A 134 -7.20 8.10 -14.05
N ARG A 135 -8.43 7.66 -13.79
CA ARG A 135 -9.00 6.45 -14.38
C ARG A 135 -8.83 6.64 -15.88
N LEU A 136 -7.69 6.21 -16.41
CA LEU A 136 -7.57 5.91 -17.81
C LEU A 136 -8.74 4.97 -18.01
N GLY A 137 -9.73 5.39 -18.80
CA GLY A 137 -10.73 4.45 -19.27
C GLY A 137 -10.03 3.23 -19.90
N PRO A 138 -10.78 2.23 -20.40
CA PRO A 138 -10.15 1.29 -21.33
C PRO A 138 -9.30 2.11 -22.30
N PRO A 139 -8.02 1.78 -22.53
CA PRO A 139 -7.19 2.56 -23.42
C PRO A 139 -8.05 2.74 -24.67
N ALA A 140 -8.45 3.99 -24.93
CA ALA A 140 -8.95 4.32 -26.23
C ALA A 140 -7.70 4.12 -27.08
N ILE A 141 -7.52 2.89 -27.56
CA ILE A 141 -6.68 2.63 -28.70
C ILE A 141 -7.32 3.52 -29.73
N ASP A 142 -6.71 4.68 -29.94
CA ASP A 142 -7.06 5.53 -31.05
C ASP A 142 -6.86 4.65 -32.29
N PRO A 143 -7.94 4.26 -33.00
CA PRO A 143 -7.80 3.39 -34.15
C PRO A 143 -6.98 4.07 -35.25
N GLU A 144 -6.77 5.39 -35.20
CA GLU A 144 -5.88 6.11 -36.11
C GLU A 144 -4.39 5.97 -35.79
N LEU A 145 -4.04 5.46 -34.59
CA LEU A 145 -2.65 5.14 -34.20
C LEU A 145 -2.26 3.68 -34.53
N ILE A 146 -3.16 2.91 -35.18
CA ILE A 146 -2.85 1.65 -35.85
C ILE A 146 -2.82 1.89 -37.36
N LEU A 147 -1.81 2.64 -37.83
CA LEU A 147 -1.38 2.69 -39.24
C LEU A 147 0.14 2.83 -39.32
#